data_AF-A0A419JY27-F1
#
_entry.id   AF-A0A419JY27-F1
#
_cell.length_a   1.000
_cell.length_b   1.000
_cell.length_c   1.000
_cell.angle_alpha   90.00
_cell.angle_beta   90.00
_cell.angle_gamma   90.00
#
_symmetry.space_group_name_H-M   'P 1'
#
loop_
_entity.id
_entity.type
_entity.pdbx_description
1 polymer ?
#
loop_
_entity_poly.entity_id
_entity_poly.type
_entity_poly.pdbx_seq_one_letter_code
_entity_poly.pdbx_strand_id
1 'polypeptide(L)'
;MGSYRSRFDIIADILRVVKGNDGAKKTQIMYGANLSYKVLTRYLGEVLEACLVRFEKNRRCYVLTAKGREFLQHYRDYARRNRHLERQLKNVREKRKALEELCST
;
A
#
# COMPACT_ATOMS: atom_id res chain seq x y z
N MET A 1 -17.76 1.73 -2.73
CA MET A 1 -16.60 2.18 -3.52
C MET A 1 -15.60 1.05 -3.51
N GLY A 2 -15.44 0.35 -4.63
CA GLY A 2 -14.60 -0.86 -4.73
C GLY A 2 -13.19 -0.57 -4.20
N SER A 3 -12.64 -1.54 -3.46
CA SER A 3 -11.33 -1.45 -2.81
C SER A 3 -10.21 -1.47 -3.86
N TYR A 4 -10.08 -0.39 -4.63
CA TYR A 4 -8.94 -0.19 -5.51
C TYR A 4 -7.72 0.08 -4.64
N ARG A 5 -6.68 -0.75 -4.79
CA ARG A 5 -5.42 -0.52 -4.09
C ARG A 5 -4.79 0.75 -4.63
N SER A 6 -4.58 1.71 -3.74
CA SER A 6 -3.82 2.91 -4.08
C SER A 6 -2.37 2.58 -4.39
N ARG A 7 -1.67 3.53 -5.00
CA ARG A 7 -0.23 3.43 -5.26
C ARG A 7 0.55 3.08 -3.97
N PHE A 8 0.20 3.72 -2.85
CA PHE A 8 0.87 3.47 -1.57
C PHE A 8 0.55 2.10 -0.99
N ASP A 9 -0.66 1.56 -1.24
CA ASP A 9 -1.02 0.20 -0.81
C ASP A 9 -0.17 -0.84 -1.52
N ILE A 10 0.03 -0.69 -2.84
CA ILE A 10 0.87 -1.60 -3.64
C ILE A 10 2.32 -1.55 -3.17
N ILE A 11 2.87 -0.36 -2.96
CA ILE A 11 4.24 -0.20 -2.44
C ILE A 11 4.35 -0.84 -1.05
N ALA A 12 3.39 -0.60 -0.16
CA ALA A 12 3.39 -1.19 1.17
C ALA A 12 3.26 -2.72 1.16
N ASP A 13 2.48 -3.29 0.24
CA ASP A 13 2.36 -4.74 0.05
C ASP A 13 3.71 -5.35 -0.39
N ILE A 14 4.38 -4.75 -1.39
CA ILE A 14 5.72 -5.18 -1.84
C ILE A 14 6.72 -5.19 -0.67
N LEU A 15 6.80 -4.08 0.07
CA LEU A 15 7.73 -3.93 1.19
C LEU A 15 7.40 -4.90 2.34
N ARG A 16 6.12 -5.18 2.60
CA ARG A 16 5.71 -6.18 3.59
C ARG A 16 6.17 -7.58 3.20
N VAL A 17 6.05 -7.97 1.93
CA VAL A 17 6.55 -9.27 1.44
C VAL A 17 8.07 -9.37 1.61
N VAL A 18 8.80 -8.32 1.21
CA VAL A 18 10.25 -8.29 1.37
C VAL A 18 10.65 -8.40 2.84
N LYS A 19 9.99 -7.66 3.73
CA LYS A 19 10.24 -7.70 5.18
C LYS A 19 9.95 -9.07 5.78
N GLY A 20 8.82 -9.69 5.42
CA GLY A 20 8.39 -10.98 5.98
C GLY A 20 9.27 -12.16 5.58
N ASN A 21 10.00 -12.07 4.47
CA ASN A 21 10.90 -13.11 3.98
C ASN A 21 12.39 -12.84 4.31
N ASP A 22 12.71 -11.76 5.04
CA ASP A 22 14.08 -11.26 5.21
C ASP A 22 14.84 -11.15 3.87
N GLY A 23 14.13 -10.56 2.90
CA GLY A 23 14.53 -10.49 1.50
C GLY A 23 13.69 -11.39 0.60
N ALA A 24 13.20 -10.86 -0.52
CA ALA A 24 12.31 -11.59 -1.43
C ALA A 24 12.76 -11.51 -2.89
N LYS A 25 12.64 -12.62 -3.61
CA LYS A 25 12.83 -12.69 -5.07
C LYS A 25 11.63 -12.05 -5.79
N LYS A 26 11.82 -11.67 -7.06
CA LYS A 26 10.77 -11.05 -7.89
C LYS A 26 9.47 -11.87 -7.89
N THR A 27 9.55 -13.19 -8.00
CA THR A 27 8.38 -14.10 -7.97
C THR A 27 7.68 -14.12 -6.62
N GLN A 28 8.42 -14.15 -5.51
CA GLN A 28 7.84 -14.09 -4.16
C GLN A 28 7.10 -12.77 -3.94
N ILE A 29 7.66 -11.65 -4.42
CA ILE A 29 6.99 -10.34 -4.37
C ILE A 29 5.72 -10.35 -5.22
N MET A 30 5.78 -10.89 -6.43
CA MET A 30 4.63 -10.98 -7.34
C MET A 30 3.43 -11.67 -6.68
N TYR A 31 3.64 -12.88 -6.18
CA TYR A 31 2.60 -13.68 -5.57
C TYR A 31 2.18 -13.13 -4.21
N GLY A 32 3.14 -12.74 -3.37
CA GLY A 32 2.87 -12.22 -2.03
C GLY A 32 2.15 -10.88 -2.01
N ALA A 33 2.37 -10.02 -3.02
CA ALA A 33 1.69 -8.75 -3.17
C ALA A 33 0.51 -8.81 -4.17
N ASN A 34 0.15 -9.99 -4.66
CA ASN A 34 -0.93 -10.19 -5.65
C ASN A 34 -0.81 -9.23 -6.86
N LEU A 35 0.34 -9.20 -7.52
CA LEU A 35 0.62 -8.32 -8.66
C LEU A 35 0.75 -9.13 -9.94
N SER A 36 0.28 -8.56 -11.06
CA SER A 36 0.66 -9.08 -12.38
C SER A 36 2.12 -8.71 -12.69
N TYR A 37 2.75 -9.43 -13.61
CA TYR A 37 4.14 -9.17 -13.99
C TYR A 37 4.39 -7.72 -14.44
N LYS A 38 3.45 -7.14 -15.19
CA LYS A 38 3.52 -5.75 -15.68
C LYS A 38 3.49 -4.75 -14.51
N VAL A 39 2.56 -4.93 -13.57
CA VAL A 39 2.43 -4.07 -12.39
C VAL A 39 3.66 -4.22 -11.51
N LEU A 40 4.09 -5.45 -11.23
CA LEU A 40 5.28 -5.73 -10.46
C LEU A 40 6.52 -5.02 -11.02
N THR A 41 6.76 -5.12 -12.33
CA THR A 41 7.97 -4.57 -12.94
C THR A 41 8.00 -3.05 -12.82
N ARG A 42 6.87 -2.38 -13.04
CA ARG A 42 6.73 -0.94 -12.81
C ARG A 42 7.03 -0.58 -11.35
N TYR A 43 6.32 -1.19 -10.41
CA TYR A 43 6.42 -0.81 -9.00
C TYR A 43 7.75 -1.23 -8.36
N LEU A 44 8.39 -2.32 -8.82
CA LEU A 44 9.76 -2.65 -8.41
C LEU A 44 10.75 -1.57 -8.83
N GLY A 45 10.60 -1.01 -10.04
CA GLY A 45 11.39 0.15 -10.47
C GLY A 45 11.19 1.34 -9.52
N GLU A 46 9.94 1.70 -9.24
CA GLU A 46 9.61 2.82 -8.34
C GLU A 46 10.21 2.63 -6.93
N VAL A 47 10.15 1.43 -6.33
CA VAL A 47 10.71 1.21 -4.98
C VAL A 47 12.23 1.11 -4.95
N LEU A 48 12.87 0.73 -6.05
CA LEU A 48 14.32 0.75 -6.21
C LEU A 48 14.82 2.18 -6.37
N GLU A 49 14.22 2.96 -7.28
CA GLU A 49 14.54 4.37 -7.52
C GLU A 49 14.34 5.21 -6.25
N ALA A 50 13.29 4.92 -5.48
CA ALA A 50 13.04 5.57 -4.21
C ALA A 50 13.94 5.08 -3.06
N CYS A 51 14.86 4.12 -3.30
CA CYS A 51 15.74 3.50 -2.31
C CYS A 51 15.00 2.86 -1.12
N LEU A 52 13.78 2.35 -1.32
CA LEU A 52 13.01 1.64 -0.28
C LEU A 52 13.47 0.18 -0.15
N VAL A 53 13.98 -0.38 -1.25
CA VAL A 53 14.65 -1.68 -1.29
C VAL A 53 15.98 -1.55 -2.01
N ARG A 54 16.89 -2.49 -1.76
CA ARG A 54 18.12 -2.68 -2.55
C ARG A 54 18.16 -4.11 -3.08
N PHE A 55 18.77 -4.31 -4.25
CA PHE A 55 18.99 -5.65 -4.79
C PHE A 55 20.31 -6.23 -4.28
N GLU A 56 20.25 -7.43 -3.69
CA GLU A 56 21.41 -8.15 -3.17
C GLU A 56 21.83 -9.23 -4.17
N LYS A 57 22.93 -8.98 -4.89
CA LYS A 57 23.39 -9.82 -6.01
C LYS A 57 23.65 -11.27 -5.59
N ASN A 58 24.24 -11.48 -4.42
CA ASN A 58 24.63 -12.82 -3.93
C ASN A 58 23.41 -13.71 -3.69
N ARG A 59 22.36 -13.17 -3.06
CA ARG A 59 21.11 -13.90 -2.77
C ARG A 59 20.07 -13.80 -3.89
N ARG A 60 20.34 -12.95 -4.90
CA ARG A 60 19.42 -12.61 -6.00
C ARG A 60 18.02 -12.20 -5.48
N CYS A 61 17.99 -11.42 -4.41
CA CYS A 61 16.75 -10.97 -3.77
C CYS A 61 16.77 -9.46 -3.50
N TYR A 62 15.58 -8.91 -3.28
CA TYR A 62 15.39 -7.53 -2.82
C TYR A 62 15.33 -7.54 -1.31
N VAL A 63 16.07 -6.64 -0.66
CA VAL A 63 16.08 -6.50 0.80
C VAL A 63 15.68 -5.08 1.20
N LEU A 64 15.02 -4.95 2.36
CA LEU A 64 14.52 -3.65 2.84
C LEU A 64 15.67 -2.75 3.29
N THR A 65 15.64 -1.49 2.88
CA THR A 65 16.54 -0.46 3.41
C THR A 65 15.99 0.12 4.73
N ALA A 66 16.77 0.97 5.40
CA ALA A 66 16.27 1.75 6.54
C ALA A 66 15.07 2.64 6.12
N LYS A 67 15.19 3.31 4.98
CA LYS A 67 14.12 4.13 4.39
C LYS A 67 12.86 3.32 4.08
N GLY A 68 13.02 2.08 3.60
CA GLY A 68 11.89 1.16 3.39
C GLY A 68 11.17 0.77 4.68
N ARG A 69 11.92 0.61 5.79
CA ARG A 69 11.32 0.34 7.11
C ARG A 69 10.55 1.55 7.63
N GLU A 70 11.12 2.73 7.46
CA GLU A 70 10.49 4.00 7.83
C GLU A 70 9.19 4.23 7.04
N PHE A 71 9.21 3.99 5.72
CA PHE A 71 8.01 4.06 4.88
C PHE A 71 6.88 3.18 5.43
N LEU A 72 7.18 1.93 5.81
CA LEU A 72 6.17 1.02 6.35
C LEU A 72 5.56 1.53 7.67
N GLN A 73 6.35 2.20 8.50
CA GLN A 73 5.87 2.80 9.75
C GLN A 73 4.93 3.98 9.44
N HIS A 74 5.36 4.93 8.62
CA HIS A 74 4.53 6.07 8.22
C HIS A 74 3.25 5.64 7.51
N TYR A 75 3.34 4.65 6.62
CA TYR A 75 2.18 4.11 5.91
C TYR A 75 1.17 3.49 6.88
N ARG A 76 1.61 2.79 7.93
CA ARG A 76 0.70 2.21 8.93
C ARG A 76 -0.13 3.29 9.61
N ASP A 77 0.50 4.38 10.02
CA ASP A 77 -0.15 5.48 10.72
C ASP A 77 -1.06 6.28 9.78
N TYR A 78 -0.60 6.51 8.54
CA TYR A 78 -1.40 7.09 7.46
C TYR A 78 -2.66 6.26 7.20
N ALA A 79 -2.52 4.96 6.94
CA ALA A 79 -3.62 4.08 6.58
C ALA A 79 -4.65 3.96 7.73
N ARG A 80 -4.19 3.98 8.99
CA ARG A 80 -5.09 3.99 10.16
C ARG A 80 -5.91 5.28 10.21
N ARG A 81 -5.26 6.45 10.06
CA ARG A 81 -5.93 7.76 10.08
C ARG A 81 -6.89 7.92 8.91
N ASN A 82 -6.46 7.56 7.71
CA ASN A 82 -7.28 7.64 6.50
C ASN A 82 -8.56 6.81 6.63
N ARG A 83 -8.46 5.55 7.10
CA ARG A 83 -9.64 4.71 7.37
C ARG A 83 -10.58 5.32 8.42
N HIS A 84 -10.07 6.06 9.40
CA HIS A 84 -10.94 6.73 10.37
C HIS A 84 -11.68 7.89 9.71
N LEU A 85 -10.98 8.75 8.99
CA LEU A 85 -11.55 9.91 8.29
C LEU A 85 -12.60 9.48 7.25
N GLU A 86 -12.32 8.44 6.46
CA GLU A 86 -13.27 7.92 5.48
C GLU A 86 -14.59 7.46 6.12
N ARG A 87 -14.52 6.84 7.32
CA ARG A 87 -15.73 6.45 8.06
C ARG A 87 -16.50 7.65 8.57
N GLN A 88 -15.80 8.65 9.12
CA GLN A 88 -16.45 9.88 9.60
C GLN A 88 -17.15 10.61 8.45
N LEU A 89 -16.47 10.76 7.31
CA LEU A 89 -17.04 11.40 6.13
C LEU A 89 -18.27 10.64 5.60
N LYS A 90 -18.23 9.30 5.60
CA LYS A 90 -19.39 8.48 5.24
C LYS A 90 -20.57 8.75 6.16
N ASN A 91 -20.34 8.78 7.48
CA ASN A 91 -21.40 9.07 8.46
C ASN A 91 -22.00 10.47 8.27
N VAL A 92 -21.17 11.49 8.03
CA VAL A 92 -21.62 12.86 7.77
C VAL A 92 -22.48 12.92 6.50
N ARG A 93 -22.05 12.24 5.43
CA ARG A 93 -22.82 12.15 4.17
C ARG A 93 -24.16 11.44 4.37
N GLU A 94 -24.20 10.36 5.13
CA GLU A 94 -25.44 9.64 5.46
C GLU A 94 -26.41 10.51 6.25
N LYS A 95 -25.93 11.21 7.29
CA LYS A 95 -26.74 12.15 8.08
C LYS A 95 -27.30 13.28 7.23
N ARG A 96 -26.46 13.87 6.37
CA ARG A 96 -26.91 14.92 5.44
C ARG A 96 -28.00 14.43 4.51
N LYS A 97 -27.85 13.24 3.91
CA LYS A 97 -28.86 12.64 3.03
C LYS A 97 -30.20 12.44 3.75
N ALA A 98 -30.16 11.97 5.00
CA ALA A 98 -31.36 11.81 5.81
C ALA A 98 -32.07 13.14 6.08
N LEU A 99 -31.33 14.22 6.32
CA LEU A 99 -31.92 15.57 6.47
C LEU A 99 -32.53 16.08 5.16
N GLU A 100 -31.87 15.86 4.02
CA GLU A 100 -32.38 16.25 2.70
C GLU A 100 -33.70 15.51 2.38
N GLU A 101 -33.80 14.22 2.70
CA GLU A 101 -35.02 13.42 2.53
C GLU A 101 -36.19 13.92 3.39
N LEU A 102 -35.92 14.37 4.62
CA LEU A 102 -36.95 14.91 5.52
C LEU A 102 -37.51 16.27 5.07
N CYS A 103 -36.71 17.08 4.37
CA CYS A 103 -37.11 18.42 3.93
C CYS A 103 -37.71 18.44 2.51
N SER A 104 -37.73 17.31 1.82
CA SER A 104 -38.26 17.21 0.46
C SER A 104 -39.77 16.90 0.50
N THR A 105 -40.59 17.96 0.55
CA THR A 105 -42.04 17.92 0.22
C THR A 105 -42.29 17.95 -1.28
#